data_AF-A0A7V4AR86-F1
#
_entry.id   AF-A0A7V4AR86-F1
#
_cell.length_a   1.000
_cell.length_b   1.000
_cell.length_c   1.000
_cell.angle_alpha   90.00
_cell.angle_beta   90.00
_cell.angle_gamma   90.00
#
_symmetry.space_group_name_H-M   'P 1'
#
loop_
_entity.id
_entity.type
_entity.pdbx_description
1 polymer ?
#
loop_
_entity_poly.entity_id
_entity_poly.type
_entity_poly.pdbx_seq_one_letter_code
_entity_poly.pdbx_strand_id
1 'polypeptide(L)'
;MSRGIVIFLTDIFRPPQPPSTNAGRRAECGERKGQELGPMSNRSHRWARPRCNLAVVCAAIMWMMAVTLAEAAPAPFRLTLEPDFVTLFEGEYPVFRYVRGEILAPGAPEDRRRSTYIHPLYSVDDLPLTDDFPTDHLHHRGVSWMWYRVACDGITTDLWTLKGVRQRFERMLTPALYEDRAVLRFRNGWYQDADGKRILEERVTLTAHRAEGGGRIIDVELLFSAPGSPVTLGVSNTGYSGFGVRFGPCDSKTILTSTGPITADENRNPHRWADFTARFTDTLRLDGITVFDHPSNPNSPPGWTLRFYGYLNPAFTSRTDDYTIRAGEPLRLRYRLWVHRGRPSAERLEQIYQDFARRK
;
A
#
# COMPACT_ATOMS: atom_id res chain seq x y z
N MET A 1 14.81 2.18 -16.29
CA MET A 1 15.25 1.47 -15.07
C MET A 1 15.52 2.54 -14.00
N SER A 2 14.51 2.87 -13.21
CA SER A 2 14.58 3.90 -12.17
C SER A 2 15.32 3.32 -10.96
N ARG A 3 16.45 3.93 -10.57
CA ARG A 3 17.20 3.54 -9.36
C ARG A 3 16.39 4.02 -8.15
N GLY A 4 15.70 3.10 -7.47
CA GLY A 4 15.02 3.41 -6.22
C GLY A 4 16.00 3.63 -5.09
N ILE A 5 15.76 4.65 -4.26
CA ILE A 5 16.46 4.83 -3.00
C ILE A 5 15.82 3.87 -1.99
N VAL A 6 16.57 2.84 -1.56
CA VAL A 6 16.16 1.96 -0.46
C VAL A 6 16.59 2.63 0.84
N ILE A 7 15.65 3.26 1.54
CA ILE A 7 15.92 3.81 2.88
C ILE A 7 15.80 2.65 3.88
N PHE A 8 16.94 2.19 4.39
CA PHE A 8 16.99 1.24 5.50
C PHE A 8 16.76 2.00 6.80
N LEU A 9 15.56 1.85 7.38
CA LEU A 9 15.35 2.16 8.79
C LEU A 9 15.78 0.93 9.58
N THR A 10 16.93 1.01 10.24
CA THR A 10 17.42 -0.05 11.14
C THR A 10 16.52 -0.19 12.36
N ASP A 11 16.16 -1.43 12.69
CA ASP A 11 15.38 -1.84 13.85
C ASP A 11 15.87 -1.20 15.16
N ILE A 12 15.04 -0.38 15.80
CA ILE A 12 15.22 0.03 17.19
C ILE A 12 14.21 -0.73 18.04
N PHE A 13 14.47 -2.00 18.30
CA PHE A 13 13.99 -2.70 19.50
C PHE A 13 14.94 -3.85 19.82
N ARG A 14 15.83 -3.64 20.79
CA ARG A 14 16.60 -4.71 21.46
C ARG A 14 16.03 -4.87 22.86
N PRO A 15 15.63 -6.08 23.30
CA PRO A 15 15.28 -6.31 24.70
C PRO A 15 16.55 -6.24 25.59
N PRO A 16 16.42 -5.85 26.87
CA PRO A 16 17.56 -5.68 27.75
C PRO A 16 18.18 -7.03 28.13
N GLN A 17 19.52 -7.11 28.11
CA GLN A 17 20.29 -8.22 28.67
C GLN A 17 20.80 -7.85 30.07
N PRO A 18 20.82 -8.79 31.04
CA PRO A 18 21.32 -8.55 32.40
C PRO A 18 22.86 -8.49 32.44
N PRO A 19 23.46 -7.93 33.51
CA PRO A 19 24.88 -7.64 33.55
C PRO A 19 25.70 -8.91 33.79
N SER A 20 26.75 -9.13 32.99
CA SER A 20 27.82 -10.09 33.29
C SER A 20 29.04 -9.37 33.84
N THR A 21 29.55 -9.94 34.94
CA THR A 21 30.78 -9.55 35.64
C THR A 21 32.00 -10.25 35.05
N ASN A 22 33.16 -9.72 35.44
CA ASN A 22 34.51 -10.30 35.40
C ASN A 22 35.42 -10.10 34.18
N ALA A 23 36.33 -9.13 34.35
CA ALA A 23 37.75 -9.38 34.68
C ALA A 23 38.60 -10.25 33.73
N GLY A 24 39.55 -9.57 33.09
CA GLY A 24 40.97 -9.92 33.20
C GLY A 24 41.56 -10.81 32.11
N ARG A 25 42.47 -10.23 31.31
CA ARG A 25 43.84 -10.70 30.96
C ARG A 25 44.38 -9.83 29.82
N ARG A 26 45.38 -9.00 30.12
CA ARG A 26 46.83 -9.20 29.88
C ARG A 26 47.22 -9.17 28.40
N ALA A 27 47.92 -8.10 28.06
CA ALA A 27 48.67 -7.89 26.83
C ALA A 27 50.11 -8.42 26.98
N GLU A 28 50.63 -9.03 25.91
CA GLU A 28 52.04 -9.20 25.57
C GLU A 28 52.11 -8.98 24.04
N CYS A 29 52.75 -7.91 23.57
CA CYS A 29 54.19 -7.76 23.31
C CYS A 29 54.67 -8.61 22.10
N GLY A 30 55.17 -7.91 21.08
CA GLY A 30 55.75 -8.52 19.88
C GLY A 30 56.19 -7.47 18.86
N GLU A 31 57.26 -6.73 19.18
CA GLU A 31 58.01 -5.91 18.22
C GLU A 31 58.60 -6.76 17.09
N ARG A 32 58.70 -6.18 15.88
CA ARG A 32 59.84 -6.41 14.97
C ARG A 32 60.11 -5.19 14.09
N LYS A 33 61.37 -4.76 14.13
CA LYS A 33 62.01 -3.66 13.41
C LYS A 33 62.55 -4.08 12.03
N GLY A 34 62.81 -3.07 11.20
CA GLY A 34 63.84 -3.06 10.16
C GLY A 34 63.28 -3.25 8.74
N GLN A 35 63.77 -2.60 7.70
CA GLN A 35 64.93 -1.72 7.55
C GLN A 35 64.85 -1.06 6.15
N GLU A 36 65.68 -0.02 5.98
CA GLU A 36 65.70 0.99 4.93
C GLU A 36 66.71 0.67 3.80
N LEU A 37 66.76 1.55 2.77
CA LEU A 37 67.78 1.72 1.69
C LEU A 37 67.54 0.88 0.42
N GLY A 38 67.65 1.35 -0.83
CA GLY A 38 68.25 2.53 -1.46
C GLY A 38 68.17 2.37 -3.01
N PRO A 39 68.88 3.17 -3.86
CA PRO A 39 68.30 3.83 -5.05
C PRO A 39 68.91 3.50 -6.44
N MET A 40 68.48 4.25 -7.46
CA MET A 40 69.05 4.47 -8.82
C MET A 40 68.67 3.42 -9.91
N SER A 41 68.51 3.70 -11.22
CA SER A 41 68.99 4.79 -12.08
C SER A 41 68.16 4.98 -13.36
N ASN A 42 67.86 6.23 -13.69
CA ASN A 42 68.07 6.97 -14.96
C ASN A 42 68.26 6.20 -16.31
N ARG A 43 67.46 6.56 -17.34
CA ARG A 43 67.99 6.90 -18.68
C ARG A 43 67.02 7.77 -19.48
N SER A 44 67.63 8.79 -20.08
CA SER A 44 67.10 9.95 -20.77
C SER A 44 67.04 9.76 -22.29
N HIS A 45 66.09 10.42 -22.96
CA HIS A 45 66.33 10.98 -24.30
C HIS A 45 65.73 12.39 -24.41
N ARG A 46 66.62 13.34 -24.71
CA ARG A 46 66.37 14.75 -25.06
C ARG A 46 66.13 14.90 -26.57
N TRP A 47 66.00 16.16 -26.99
CA TRP A 47 65.99 16.77 -28.34
C TRP A 47 64.58 17.26 -28.72
N ALA A 48 64.30 18.53 -29.04
CA ALA A 48 65.04 19.79 -28.98
C ALA A 48 64.00 20.93 -29.03
N ARG A 49 64.38 22.12 -28.56
CA ARG A 49 63.55 23.33 -28.49
C ARG A 49 63.40 24.01 -29.87
N PRO A 50 62.41 24.91 -30.00
CA PRO A 50 62.80 26.30 -30.25
C PRO A 50 62.15 27.29 -29.27
N ARG A 51 62.73 28.48 -29.27
CA ARG A 51 62.65 29.54 -28.25
C ARG A 51 61.50 30.52 -28.49
N CYS A 52 60.99 31.04 -27.37
CA CYS A 52 60.55 32.42 -27.09
C CYS A 52 59.50 33.08 -27.99
N ASN A 53 58.34 33.39 -27.41
CA ASN A 53 58.03 34.79 -27.10
C ASN A 53 57.09 34.91 -25.88
N LEU A 54 57.37 35.95 -25.11
CA LEU A 54 56.79 36.35 -23.84
C LEU A 54 55.39 36.96 -24.07
N ALA A 55 54.53 36.82 -23.06
CA ALA A 55 53.20 37.41 -22.89
C ALA A 55 52.03 36.69 -23.59
N VAL A 56 51.15 36.08 -22.79
CA VAL A 56 49.68 36.24 -22.77
C VAL A 56 49.07 35.12 -21.89
N VAL A 57 48.63 35.56 -20.70
CA VAL A 57 47.45 35.12 -19.94
C VAL A 57 47.51 33.82 -19.10
N CYS A 58 47.51 34.08 -17.79
CA CYS A 58 47.34 33.18 -16.65
C CYS A 58 45.97 32.45 -16.60
N ALA A 59 45.73 31.44 -17.44
CA ALA A 59 44.48 30.67 -17.35
C ALA A 59 44.68 29.16 -17.52
N ALA A 60 45.60 28.58 -16.75
CA ALA A 60 45.74 27.12 -16.68
C ALA A 60 46.16 26.73 -15.26
N ILE A 61 45.17 26.51 -14.40
CA ILE A 61 45.11 25.66 -13.19
C ILE A 61 43.82 26.09 -12.46
N MET A 62 42.69 25.49 -12.84
CA MET A 62 41.49 25.27 -12.01
C MET A 62 40.39 24.68 -12.91
N TRP A 63 40.67 23.54 -13.53
CA TRP A 63 39.60 22.63 -13.92
C TRP A 63 39.29 21.77 -12.68
N MET A 64 38.66 22.38 -11.68
CA MET A 64 37.90 21.62 -10.70
C MET A 64 36.72 21.02 -11.47
N MET A 65 36.83 19.76 -11.86
CA MET A 65 35.67 18.93 -12.12
C MET A 65 34.87 18.86 -10.83
N ALA A 66 34.01 19.86 -10.61
CA ALA A 66 32.87 19.71 -9.73
C ALA A 66 31.94 18.72 -10.43
N VAL A 67 32.19 17.42 -10.21
CA VAL A 67 31.14 16.42 -10.34
C VAL A 67 30.17 16.77 -9.23
N THR A 68 29.21 17.66 -9.53
CA THR A 68 28.02 17.78 -8.71
C THR A 68 27.36 16.42 -8.79
N LEU A 69 27.56 15.59 -7.77
CA LEU A 69 26.62 14.54 -7.44
C LEU A 69 25.29 15.28 -7.30
N ALA A 70 24.45 15.21 -8.33
CA ALA A 70 23.08 15.67 -8.22
C ALA A 70 22.50 14.83 -7.08
N GLU A 71 22.37 15.45 -5.92
CA GLU A 71 21.69 14.87 -4.78
C GLU A 71 20.28 14.58 -5.29
N ALA A 72 19.96 13.29 -5.42
CA ALA A 72 18.67 12.88 -5.94
C ALA A 72 17.61 13.59 -5.09
N ALA A 73 16.75 14.38 -5.72
CA ALA A 73 15.68 15.07 -5.02
C ALA A 73 14.95 14.04 -4.14
N PRO A 74 14.69 14.36 -2.85
CA PRO A 74 14.04 13.42 -1.96
C PRO A 74 12.75 12.92 -2.62
N ALA A 75 12.51 11.61 -2.56
CA ALA A 75 11.28 11.02 -3.10
C ALA A 75 10.08 11.82 -2.55
N PRO A 76 9.10 12.20 -3.39
CA PRO A 76 8.02 13.07 -2.95
C PRO A 76 7.13 12.39 -1.90
N PHE A 77 7.28 11.07 -1.72
CA PHE A 77 6.57 10.31 -0.73
C PHE A 77 7.31 10.28 0.62
N ARG A 78 6.55 10.48 1.70
CA ARG A 78 7.02 10.29 3.07
C ARG A 78 6.03 9.44 3.88
N LEU A 79 6.53 8.84 4.95
CA LEU A 79 5.73 8.02 5.87
C LEU A 79 5.79 8.59 7.28
N THR A 80 4.65 8.55 7.96
CA THR A 80 4.56 8.68 9.42
C THR A 80 4.18 7.33 10.01
N LEU A 81 4.94 6.88 11.01
CA LEU A 81 4.71 5.62 11.72
C LEU A 81 4.26 5.92 13.15
N GLU A 82 3.02 5.58 13.45
CA GLU A 82 2.41 5.66 14.78
C GLU A 82 2.10 4.23 15.26
N PRO A 83 1.91 3.96 16.56
CA PRO A 83 1.66 2.60 17.05
C PRO A 83 0.58 1.87 16.25
N ASP A 84 -0.57 2.52 16.04
CA ASP A 84 -1.73 1.93 15.38
C ASP A 84 -1.85 2.26 13.89
N PHE A 85 -1.01 3.16 13.37
CA PHE A 85 -1.20 3.74 12.04
C PHE A 85 0.09 3.86 11.22
N VAL A 86 -0.04 3.66 9.92
CA VAL A 86 0.98 3.99 8.93
C VAL A 86 0.36 4.96 7.93
N THR A 87 0.80 6.22 7.93
CA THR A 87 0.25 7.25 7.04
C THR A 87 1.25 7.55 5.93
N LEU A 88 0.80 7.43 4.67
CA LEU A 88 1.56 7.80 3.48
C LEU A 88 1.17 9.21 3.04
N PHE A 89 2.16 10.03 2.69
CA PHE A 89 1.99 11.37 2.14
C PHE A 89 2.70 11.50 0.80
N GLU A 90 2.23 12.40 -0.06
CA GLU A 90 2.97 12.97 -1.19
C GLU A 90 3.13 14.49 -0.95
N GLY A 91 4.37 14.93 -0.72
CA GLY A 91 4.64 16.26 -0.19
C GLY A 91 3.99 16.42 1.19
N GLU A 92 3.13 17.44 1.32
CA GLU A 92 2.36 17.69 2.54
C GLU A 92 0.97 17.03 2.54
N TYR A 93 0.51 16.51 1.40
CA TYR A 93 -0.83 15.96 1.28
C TYR A 93 -0.85 14.49 1.69
N PRO A 94 -1.69 14.08 2.65
CA PRO A 94 -1.86 12.67 2.96
C PRO A 94 -2.52 11.96 1.79
N VAL A 95 -2.06 10.74 1.53
CA VAL A 95 -2.60 9.85 0.50
C VAL A 95 -3.60 8.91 1.13
N PHE A 96 -3.13 8.14 2.11
CA PHE A 96 -3.95 7.21 2.85
C PHE A 96 -3.29 6.87 4.19
N ARG A 97 -4.09 6.37 5.12
CA ARG A 97 -3.63 5.77 6.37
C ARG A 97 -4.02 4.30 6.43
N TYR A 98 -3.03 3.43 6.61
CA TYR A 98 -3.24 2.02 6.91
C TYR A 98 -3.38 1.85 8.43
N VAL A 99 -4.53 1.34 8.85
CA VAL A 99 -4.83 1.02 10.25
C VAL A 99 -4.26 -0.36 10.56
N ARG A 100 -3.19 -0.39 11.35
CA ARG A 100 -2.53 -1.63 11.79
C ARG A 100 -2.87 -2.01 13.23
N GLY A 101 -3.25 -1.04 14.06
CA GLY A 101 -3.72 -1.27 15.41
C GLY A 101 -5.13 -1.82 15.43
N GLU A 102 -5.46 -2.59 16.46
CA GLU A 102 -6.83 -2.98 16.77
C GLU A 102 -7.56 -1.80 17.41
N ILE A 103 -8.13 -0.93 16.58
CA ILE A 103 -8.76 0.32 17.03
C ILE A 103 -10.26 0.17 17.23
N LEU A 104 -10.82 1.08 18.03
CA LEU A 104 -12.24 1.17 18.36
C LEU A 104 -12.64 2.65 18.40
N ALA A 105 -13.73 3.03 17.71
CA ALA A 105 -14.27 4.38 17.82
C ALA A 105 -14.86 4.62 19.23
N PRO A 106 -14.78 5.85 19.76
CA PRO A 106 -15.45 6.20 21.02
C PRO A 106 -16.94 5.80 21.00
N GLY A 107 -17.37 5.05 22.01
CA GLY A 107 -18.76 4.57 22.14
C GLY A 107 -19.15 3.38 21.27
N ALA A 108 -18.26 2.89 20.39
CA ALA A 108 -18.52 1.66 19.66
C ALA A 108 -18.40 0.44 20.60
N PRO A 109 -19.21 -0.63 20.41
CA PRO A 109 -19.06 -1.86 21.18
C PRO A 109 -17.69 -2.52 20.96
N GLU A 110 -17.09 -3.09 22.01
CA GLU A 110 -15.74 -3.71 21.94
C GLU A 110 -15.62 -4.78 20.84
N ASP A 111 -16.71 -5.49 20.54
CA ASP A 111 -16.73 -6.49 19.47
C ASP A 111 -16.51 -5.92 18.06
N ARG A 112 -16.55 -4.58 17.90
CA ARG A 112 -16.24 -3.85 16.66
C ARG A 112 -14.76 -3.53 16.48
N ARG A 113 -13.90 -3.80 17.46
CA ARG A 113 -12.46 -3.54 17.37
C ARG A 113 -11.85 -4.25 16.17
N ARG A 114 -11.10 -3.53 15.33
CA ARG A 114 -10.58 -4.07 14.05
C ARG A 114 -9.25 -3.41 13.67
N SER A 115 -8.44 -4.15 12.93
CA SER A 115 -7.21 -3.69 12.27
C SER A 115 -7.21 -4.09 10.79
N THR A 116 -6.12 -3.81 10.06
CA THR A 116 -5.85 -4.24 8.68
C THR A 116 -6.80 -3.69 7.62
N TYR A 117 -6.94 -2.37 7.57
CA TYR A 117 -7.73 -1.67 6.53
C TYR A 117 -7.15 -0.28 6.27
N ILE A 118 -7.66 0.41 5.25
CA ILE A 118 -7.28 1.79 4.96
C ILE A 118 -8.40 2.72 5.43
N HIS A 119 -8.06 3.63 6.34
CA HIS A 119 -8.89 4.78 6.66
C HIS A 119 -8.05 5.83 7.41
N PRO A 120 -8.20 7.12 7.07
CA PRO A 120 -8.88 7.61 5.87
C PRO A 120 -8.08 7.33 4.57
N LEU A 121 -8.80 7.20 3.46
CA LEU A 121 -8.28 7.44 2.12
C LEU A 121 -8.66 8.87 1.72
N TYR A 122 -7.67 9.66 1.29
CA TYR A 122 -7.84 11.08 1.02
C TYR A 122 -8.02 11.36 -0.47
N SER A 123 -8.71 12.45 -0.77
CA SER A 123 -8.68 13.11 -2.07
C SER A 123 -7.27 13.64 -2.36
N VAL A 124 -7.04 14.08 -3.59
CA VAL A 124 -5.79 14.73 -3.98
C VAL A 124 -5.56 16.11 -3.35
N ASP A 125 -6.51 16.62 -2.57
CA ASP A 125 -6.42 17.91 -1.86
C ASP A 125 -6.78 17.76 -0.37
N ASP A 126 -6.33 16.66 0.27
CA ASP A 126 -6.43 16.46 1.73
C ASP A 126 -7.87 16.40 2.28
N LEU A 127 -8.80 15.85 1.51
CA LEU A 127 -10.16 15.59 1.99
C LEU A 127 -10.36 14.10 2.28
N PRO A 128 -10.70 13.67 3.51
CA PRO A 128 -11.09 12.28 3.76
C PRO A 128 -12.33 11.88 2.95
N LEU A 129 -12.23 10.85 2.12
CA LEU A 129 -13.34 10.37 1.26
C LEU A 129 -14.07 9.16 1.84
N THR A 130 -13.42 8.44 2.75
CA THR A 130 -13.92 7.20 3.34
C THR A 130 -14.41 7.40 4.76
N ASP A 131 -15.33 6.55 5.22
CA ASP A 131 -15.83 6.54 6.59
C ASP A 131 -15.20 5.44 7.45
N ASP A 132 -15.30 5.57 8.77
CA ASP A 132 -14.98 4.51 9.72
C ASP A 132 -15.98 4.49 10.87
N PHE A 133 -16.42 3.28 11.26
CA PHE A 133 -17.50 3.08 12.23
C PHE A 133 -18.77 3.91 11.92
N PRO A 134 -19.32 3.85 10.70
CA PRO A 134 -20.49 4.63 10.38
C PRO A 134 -21.70 4.16 11.22
N THR A 135 -22.52 5.11 11.67
CA THR A 135 -23.57 4.87 12.67
C THR A 135 -24.65 3.89 12.21
N ASP A 136 -24.88 3.79 10.90
CA ASP A 136 -25.80 2.83 10.28
C ASP A 136 -25.22 1.40 10.21
N HIS A 137 -23.90 1.26 10.09
CA HIS A 137 -23.21 -0.02 9.87
C HIS A 137 -21.82 -0.03 10.54
N LEU A 138 -21.76 -0.13 11.87
CA LEU A 138 -20.51 -0.04 12.68
C LEU A 138 -19.39 -1.04 12.34
N HIS A 139 -19.63 -2.00 11.44
CA HIS A 139 -18.64 -2.97 10.98
C HIS A 139 -17.99 -2.58 9.63
N HIS A 140 -18.56 -1.62 8.90
CA HIS A 140 -17.95 -1.09 7.68
C HIS A 140 -16.72 -0.24 8.00
N ARG A 141 -15.71 -0.34 7.14
CA ARG A 141 -14.43 0.36 7.24
C ARG A 141 -14.03 0.88 5.87
N GLY A 142 -13.38 2.04 5.84
CA GLY A 142 -13.01 2.79 4.64
C GLY A 142 -12.72 1.97 3.40
N VAL A 143 -11.47 1.56 3.15
CA VAL A 143 -11.16 0.51 2.16
C VAL A 143 -10.78 -0.75 2.92
N SER A 144 -11.58 -1.81 2.78
CA SER A 144 -11.44 -3.04 3.56
C SER A 144 -11.80 -4.28 2.75
N TRP A 145 -11.46 -5.47 3.27
CA TRP A 145 -11.81 -6.75 2.66
C TRP A 145 -12.32 -7.70 3.74
N MET A 146 -13.58 -8.12 3.62
CA MET A 146 -14.30 -8.79 4.70
C MET A 146 -15.28 -9.82 4.13
N TRP A 147 -15.57 -10.91 4.86
CA TRP A 147 -16.46 -11.98 4.37
C TRP A 147 -17.44 -12.42 5.45
N TYR A 148 -18.72 -12.56 5.07
CA TYR A 148 -19.79 -13.02 5.97
C TYR A 148 -19.62 -14.46 6.43
N ARG A 149 -18.92 -15.27 5.63
CA ARG A 149 -18.62 -16.66 5.92
C ARG A 149 -17.14 -16.91 5.70
N VAL A 150 -16.47 -17.36 6.76
CA VAL A 150 -15.11 -17.88 6.75
C VAL A 150 -15.16 -19.25 7.41
N ALA A 151 -15.00 -20.31 6.62
CA ALA A 151 -15.06 -21.69 7.10
C ALA A 151 -13.69 -22.37 7.03
N CYS A 152 -13.27 -22.98 8.13
CA CYS A 152 -12.01 -23.73 8.25
C CYS A 152 -12.19 -24.82 9.32
N ASP A 153 -11.75 -26.06 9.04
CA ASP A 153 -11.83 -27.19 9.98
C ASP A 153 -13.23 -27.45 10.56
N GLY A 154 -14.26 -27.32 9.73
CA GLY A 154 -15.67 -27.51 10.16
C GLY A 154 -16.25 -26.37 11.00
N ILE A 155 -15.46 -25.35 11.33
CA ILE A 155 -15.91 -24.15 12.04
C ILE A 155 -16.24 -23.06 11.01
N THR A 156 -17.43 -22.48 11.12
CA THR A 156 -17.84 -21.33 10.31
C THR A 156 -17.94 -20.07 11.17
N THR A 157 -17.27 -19.02 10.72
CA THR A 157 -17.16 -17.71 11.39
C THR A 157 -17.55 -16.59 10.44
N ASP A 158 -17.67 -15.36 10.94
CA ASP A 158 -18.09 -14.18 10.17
C ASP A 158 -17.07 -13.05 10.38
N LEU A 159 -16.19 -12.83 9.41
CA LEU A 159 -15.22 -11.74 9.44
C LEU A 159 -15.85 -10.39 9.11
N TRP A 160 -16.99 -10.37 8.43
CA TRP A 160 -17.74 -9.16 8.10
C TRP A 160 -18.23 -8.45 9.36
N THR A 161 -18.89 -9.20 10.25
CA THR A 161 -19.40 -8.66 11.52
C THR A 161 -18.53 -8.99 12.73
N LEU A 162 -17.36 -9.60 12.50
CA LEU A 162 -16.32 -9.91 13.47
C LEU A 162 -16.75 -10.92 14.56
N LYS A 163 -17.35 -12.04 14.14
CA LYS A 163 -17.78 -13.12 15.03
C LYS A 163 -16.92 -14.36 14.81
N GLY A 164 -16.09 -14.67 15.80
CA GLY A 164 -15.31 -15.91 15.86
C GLY A 164 -14.01 -15.90 15.05
N VAL A 165 -13.72 -14.82 14.31
CA VAL A 165 -12.49 -14.67 13.53
C VAL A 165 -12.06 -13.20 13.46
N ARG A 166 -10.75 -12.95 13.52
CA ARG A 166 -10.15 -11.61 13.46
C ARG A 166 -8.96 -11.56 12.52
N GLN A 167 -8.86 -10.48 11.77
CA GLN A 167 -7.62 -10.08 11.11
C GLN A 167 -6.72 -9.34 12.10
N ARG A 168 -5.44 -9.67 12.11
CA ARG A 168 -4.43 -9.02 12.96
C ARG A 168 -3.20 -8.64 12.15
N PHE A 169 -2.71 -7.44 12.36
CA PHE A 169 -1.43 -7.01 11.85
C PHE A 169 -0.28 -7.80 12.47
N GLU A 170 0.65 -8.30 11.65
CA GLU A 170 1.84 -9.00 12.13
C GLU A 170 3.10 -8.16 11.91
N ARG A 171 3.31 -7.63 10.70
CA ARG A 171 4.47 -6.80 10.39
C ARG A 171 4.31 -5.97 9.12
N MET A 172 5.04 -4.86 9.08
CA MET A 172 5.31 -4.10 7.87
C MET A 172 6.66 -4.55 7.30
N LEU A 173 6.76 -4.69 5.97
CA LEU A 173 8.04 -4.86 5.30
C LEU A 173 8.65 -3.50 4.97
N THR A 174 9.95 -3.46 4.69
CA THR A 174 10.64 -2.21 4.32
C THR A 174 9.90 -1.50 3.18
N PRO A 175 9.46 -0.25 3.39
CA PRO A 175 8.78 0.52 2.35
C PRO A 175 9.75 0.84 1.21
N ALA A 176 9.22 0.92 0.00
CA ALA A 176 9.98 1.36 -1.17
C ALA A 176 9.36 2.65 -1.71
N LEU A 177 10.08 3.77 -1.52
CA LEU A 177 9.64 5.11 -1.92
C LEU A 177 10.46 5.52 -3.15
N TYR A 178 9.78 5.70 -4.28
CA TYR A 178 10.37 6.12 -5.55
C TYR A 178 9.90 7.53 -5.88
N GLU A 179 10.48 8.11 -6.92
CA GLU A 179 10.03 9.40 -7.45
C GLU A 179 8.56 9.33 -7.91
N ASP A 180 8.19 8.28 -8.64
CA ASP A 180 6.89 8.14 -9.31
C ASP A 180 5.82 7.38 -8.50
N ARG A 181 6.22 6.67 -7.44
CA ARG A 181 5.32 5.84 -6.63
C ARG A 181 5.88 5.50 -5.26
N ALA A 182 5.01 5.12 -4.32
CA ALA A 182 5.36 4.47 -3.06
C ALA A 182 4.74 3.07 -3.00
N VAL A 183 5.51 2.09 -2.49
CA VAL A 183 5.04 0.72 -2.29
C VAL A 183 5.17 0.31 -0.84
N LEU A 184 4.04 0.05 -0.20
CA LEU A 184 3.95 -0.46 1.17
C LEU A 184 3.49 -1.92 1.15
N ARG A 185 4.08 -2.73 2.02
CA ARG A 185 3.75 -4.15 2.13
C ARG A 185 3.55 -4.53 3.58
N PHE A 186 2.45 -5.23 3.85
CA PHE A 186 2.07 -5.69 5.18
C PHE A 186 1.85 -7.20 5.17
N ARG A 187 2.19 -7.85 6.28
CA ARG A 187 1.76 -9.20 6.59
C ARG A 187 0.80 -9.14 7.75
N ASN A 188 -0.31 -9.84 7.59
CA ASN A 188 -1.37 -9.98 8.56
C ASN A 188 -1.72 -11.48 8.67
N GLY A 189 -2.39 -11.85 9.75
CA GLY A 189 -2.92 -13.19 9.93
C GLY A 189 -4.40 -13.16 10.29
N TRP A 190 -5.11 -14.21 9.95
CA TRP A 190 -6.50 -14.41 10.38
C TRP A 190 -6.53 -15.48 11.45
N TYR A 191 -7.12 -15.14 12.58
CA TYR A 191 -7.08 -15.94 13.81
C TYR A 191 -8.50 -16.26 14.24
N GLN A 192 -8.77 -17.53 14.57
CA GLN A 192 -10.03 -17.92 15.21
C GLN A 192 -10.04 -17.47 16.67
N ASP A 193 -11.16 -16.89 17.11
CA ASP A 193 -11.29 -16.39 18.49
C ASP A 193 -11.34 -17.53 19.51
N ALA A 194 -11.82 -18.71 19.10
CA ALA A 194 -12.05 -19.85 19.99
C ALA A 194 -10.76 -20.40 20.61
N ASP A 195 -9.66 -20.45 19.84
CA ASP A 195 -8.41 -21.09 20.23
C ASP A 195 -7.15 -20.27 19.83
N GLY A 196 -7.32 -19.12 19.17
CA GLY A 196 -6.22 -18.31 18.67
C GLY A 196 -5.48 -18.93 17.48
N LYS A 197 -6.03 -19.97 16.84
CA LYS A 197 -5.40 -20.63 15.69
C LYS A 197 -5.36 -19.69 14.50
N ARG A 198 -4.18 -19.54 13.90
CA ARG A 198 -4.03 -18.87 12.61
C ARG A 198 -4.54 -19.76 11.48
N ILE A 199 -5.60 -19.34 10.80
CA ILE A 199 -6.22 -20.08 9.69
C ILE A 199 -5.75 -19.58 8.32
N LEU A 200 -5.31 -18.32 8.22
CA LEU A 200 -4.95 -17.71 6.93
C LEU A 200 -3.80 -16.71 7.11
N GLU A 201 -2.83 -16.74 6.19
CA GLU A 201 -1.82 -15.70 6.03
C GLU A 201 -2.30 -14.70 4.97
N GLU A 202 -2.28 -13.42 5.30
CA GLU A 202 -2.65 -12.32 4.41
C GLU A 202 -1.42 -11.44 4.13
N ARG A 203 -1.15 -11.17 2.86
CA ARG A 203 -0.18 -10.15 2.44
C ARG A 203 -0.89 -9.07 1.66
N VAL A 204 -0.68 -7.83 2.08
CA VAL A 204 -1.24 -6.64 1.43
C VAL A 204 -0.11 -5.88 0.79
N THR A 205 -0.21 -5.58 -0.51
CA THR A 205 0.67 -4.64 -1.20
C THR A 205 -0.14 -3.44 -1.66
N LEU A 206 0.21 -2.26 -1.16
CA LEU A 206 -0.37 -0.98 -1.56
C LEU A 206 0.66 -0.23 -2.40
N THR A 207 0.30 0.12 -3.64
CA THR A 207 1.14 0.97 -4.49
C THR A 207 0.41 2.25 -4.82
N ALA A 208 0.83 3.37 -4.22
CA ALA A 208 0.34 4.69 -4.58
C ALA A 208 1.24 5.30 -5.64
N HIS A 209 0.66 5.69 -6.77
CA HIS A 209 1.36 6.48 -7.80
C HIS A 209 1.25 7.97 -7.46
N ARG A 210 2.13 8.79 -8.04
CA ARG A 210 2.01 10.25 -7.91
C ARG A 210 0.64 10.73 -8.38
N ALA A 211 0.14 11.79 -7.75
CA ALA A 211 -1.03 12.47 -8.26
C ALA A 211 -0.69 13.18 -9.58
N GLU A 212 -1.51 12.98 -10.61
CA GLU A 212 -1.36 13.59 -11.93
C GLU A 212 -2.74 13.84 -12.54
N GLY A 213 -2.89 14.93 -13.31
CA GLY A 213 -4.11 15.20 -14.08
C GLY A 213 -5.38 15.29 -13.23
N GLY A 214 -5.28 15.69 -11.97
CA GLY A 214 -6.41 15.81 -11.06
C GLY A 214 -6.87 14.51 -10.40
N GLY A 215 -6.08 13.44 -10.47
CA GLY A 215 -6.37 12.21 -9.75
C GLY A 215 -5.10 11.45 -9.34
N ARG A 216 -5.31 10.32 -8.68
CA ARG A 216 -4.25 9.45 -8.16
C ARG A 216 -4.65 7.99 -8.28
N ILE A 217 -3.74 7.17 -8.78
CA ILE A 217 -3.91 5.71 -8.80
C ILE A 217 -3.34 5.11 -7.51
N ILE A 218 -4.11 4.19 -6.90
CA ILE A 218 -3.66 3.32 -5.82
C ILE A 218 -3.99 1.88 -6.21
N ASP A 219 -2.96 1.06 -6.42
CA ASP A 219 -3.13 -0.38 -6.67
C ASP A 219 -3.13 -1.12 -5.32
N VAL A 220 -4.09 -2.03 -5.14
CA VAL A 220 -4.23 -2.90 -3.97
C VAL A 220 -4.11 -4.35 -4.43
N GLU A 221 -3.04 -5.05 -4.00
CA GLU A 221 -2.92 -6.49 -4.17
C GLU A 221 -3.07 -7.18 -2.82
N LEU A 222 -4.00 -8.13 -2.76
CA LEU A 222 -4.25 -9.00 -1.61
C LEU A 222 -3.84 -10.42 -1.98
N LEU A 223 -3.00 -11.04 -1.16
CA LEU A 223 -2.59 -12.42 -1.31
C LEU A 223 -2.95 -13.19 -0.04
N PHE A 224 -3.80 -14.21 -0.20
CA PHE A 224 -4.28 -15.05 0.88
C PHE A 224 -3.74 -16.47 0.71
N SER A 225 -3.13 -17.01 1.74
CA SER A 225 -2.59 -18.38 1.74
C SER A 225 -3.12 -19.13 2.95
N ALA A 226 -3.63 -20.35 2.74
CA ALA A 226 -4.03 -21.25 3.80
C ALA A 226 -2.86 -22.19 4.13
N PRO A 227 -2.05 -21.94 5.19
CA PRO A 227 -0.86 -22.74 5.46
C PRO A 227 -1.16 -24.14 6.03
N GLY A 228 -2.38 -24.35 6.54
CA GLY A 228 -2.85 -25.61 7.07
C GLY A 228 -4.06 -26.11 6.29
N SER A 229 -5.23 -26.07 6.90
CA SER A 229 -6.47 -26.53 6.29
C SER A 229 -7.06 -25.55 5.27
N PRO A 230 -7.85 -26.02 4.29
CA PRO A 230 -8.52 -25.14 3.35
C PRO A 230 -9.44 -24.13 4.05
N VAL A 231 -9.45 -22.90 3.55
CA VAL A 231 -10.31 -21.82 4.05
C VAL A 231 -11.32 -21.45 2.97
N THR A 232 -12.61 -21.57 3.27
CA THR A 232 -13.69 -21.18 2.37
C THR A 232 -14.22 -19.80 2.73
N LEU A 233 -14.27 -18.92 1.73
CA LEU A 233 -14.79 -17.56 1.80
C LEU A 233 -16.15 -17.49 1.09
N GLY A 234 -17.18 -17.05 1.80
CA GLY A 234 -18.55 -16.99 1.29
C GLY A 234 -19.11 -15.58 1.14
N VAL A 235 -20.25 -15.50 0.45
CA VAL A 235 -21.00 -14.27 0.17
C VAL A 235 -22.26 -14.15 1.05
N SER A 236 -22.68 -12.92 1.33
CA SER A 236 -24.01 -12.68 1.92
C SER A 236 -25.16 -12.96 0.93
N ASN A 237 -26.38 -13.09 1.45
CA ASN A 237 -27.59 -13.22 0.63
C ASN A 237 -27.76 -12.05 -0.35
N THR A 238 -27.30 -10.85 0.02
CA THR A 238 -27.40 -9.62 -0.79
C THR A 238 -26.14 -9.33 -1.63
N GLY A 239 -25.18 -10.26 -1.65
CA GLY A 239 -24.00 -10.18 -2.53
C GLY A 239 -22.73 -9.62 -1.90
N TYR A 240 -22.76 -9.18 -0.65
CA TYR A 240 -21.59 -8.59 0.01
C TYR A 240 -20.48 -9.63 0.26
N SER A 241 -19.27 -9.34 -0.20
CA SER A 241 -18.10 -10.21 -0.03
C SER A 241 -16.79 -9.55 -0.46
N GLY A 242 -15.73 -9.75 0.31
CA GLY A 242 -14.37 -9.36 -0.02
C GLY A 242 -14.15 -7.86 0.01
N PHE A 243 -13.42 -7.35 -0.99
CA PHE A 243 -12.93 -5.98 -1.06
C PHE A 243 -14.08 -4.97 -1.24
N GLY A 244 -14.10 -3.90 -0.47
CA GLY A 244 -15.09 -2.83 -0.60
C GLY A 244 -14.58 -1.48 -0.13
N VAL A 245 -15.30 -0.44 -0.55
CA VAL A 245 -15.06 0.95 -0.18
C VAL A 245 -16.32 1.54 0.46
N ARG A 246 -16.23 1.94 1.73
CA ARG A 246 -17.24 2.73 2.44
C ARG A 246 -16.85 4.22 2.40
N PHE A 247 -17.72 5.02 1.79
CA PHE A 247 -17.56 6.46 1.66
C PHE A 247 -18.10 7.19 2.91
N GLY A 248 -17.49 8.33 3.21
CA GLY A 248 -17.93 9.24 4.26
C GLY A 248 -19.28 9.91 3.95
N PRO A 249 -19.87 10.63 4.92
CA PRO A 249 -21.06 11.44 4.71
C PRO A 249 -20.89 12.39 3.52
N CYS A 250 -21.86 12.40 2.61
CA CYS A 250 -21.80 13.18 1.37
C CYS A 250 -23.18 13.43 0.77
N ASP A 251 -23.23 14.44 -0.10
CA ASP A 251 -24.38 14.85 -0.90
C ASP A 251 -24.14 14.64 -2.40
N SER A 252 -25.17 14.88 -3.23
CA SER A 252 -25.04 14.96 -4.70
C SER A 252 -24.34 13.76 -5.36
N LYS A 253 -24.58 12.59 -4.76
CA LYS A 253 -23.96 11.30 -5.09
C LYS A 253 -24.46 10.72 -6.40
N THR A 254 -23.54 10.16 -7.17
CA THR A 254 -23.81 9.42 -8.40
C THR A 254 -22.95 8.16 -8.46
N ILE A 255 -23.53 7.09 -9.00
CA ILE A 255 -22.80 5.87 -9.32
C ILE A 255 -22.80 5.68 -10.83
N LEU A 256 -21.61 5.55 -11.41
CA LEU A 256 -21.38 5.23 -12.81
C LEU A 256 -20.67 3.88 -12.90
N THR A 257 -21.16 2.96 -13.71
CA THR A 257 -20.53 1.65 -13.90
C THR A 257 -20.03 1.49 -15.33
N SER A 258 -19.29 0.40 -15.56
CA SER A 258 -18.84 0.00 -16.89
C SER A 258 -19.94 -0.26 -17.92
N THR A 259 -21.21 -0.30 -17.50
CA THR A 259 -22.38 -0.46 -18.38
C THR A 259 -23.27 0.78 -18.44
N GLY A 260 -22.94 1.85 -17.70
CA GLY A 260 -23.71 3.09 -17.66
C GLY A 260 -24.03 3.57 -16.24
N PRO A 261 -24.70 4.73 -16.11
CA PRO A 261 -25.14 5.23 -14.80
C PRO A 261 -26.27 4.36 -14.24
N ILE A 262 -26.32 4.22 -12.93
CA ILE A 262 -27.42 3.56 -12.22
C ILE A 262 -28.20 4.57 -11.38
N THR A 263 -29.47 4.27 -11.11
CA THR A 263 -30.36 5.16 -10.33
C THR A 263 -30.92 4.49 -9.07
N ALA A 264 -30.56 3.24 -8.82
CA ALA A 264 -30.96 2.46 -7.66
C ALA A 264 -29.82 1.54 -7.21
N ASP A 265 -29.89 1.06 -5.99
CA ASP A 265 -28.94 0.07 -5.46
C ASP A 265 -28.96 -1.22 -6.30
N GLU A 266 -27.78 -1.84 -6.48
CA GLU A 266 -27.63 -3.07 -7.26
C GLU A 266 -27.06 -4.21 -6.41
N ASN A 267 -27.44 -5.45 -6.76
CA ASN A 267 -27.00 -6.66 -6.09
C ASN A 267 -26.55 -7.70 -7.11
N ARG A 268 -25.26 -8.05 -7.07
CA ARG A 268 -24.63 -9.08 -7.91
C ARG A 268 -24.64 -8.75 -9.41
N ASN A 269 -24.89 -7.50 -9.80
CA ASN A 269 -24.82 -7.04 -11.19
C ASN A 269 -23.35 -6.99 -11.65
N PRO A 270 -22.99 -7.58 -12.81
CA PRO A 270 -21.60 -7.67 -13.23
C PRO A 270 -21.09 -6.36 -13.84
N HIS A 271 -20.00 -5.83 -13.29
CA HIS A 271 -19.30 -4.65 -13.82
C HIS A 271 -17.78 -4.85 -13.77
N ARG A 272 -17.05 -4.22 -14.69
CA ARG A 272 -15.57 -4.22 -14.66
C ARG A 272 -15.02 -3.18 -13.69
N TRP A 273 -15.78 -2.10 -13.53
CA TRP A 273 -15.49 -1.00 -12.62
C TRP A 273 -16.80 -0.30 -12.24
N ALA A 274 -16.76 0.36 -11.08
CA ALA A 274 -17.80 1.26 -10.62
C ALA A 274 -17.17 2.49 -9.98
N ASP A 275 -17.74 3.65 -10.27
CA ASP A 275 -17.36 4.95 -9.75
C ASP A 275 -18.41 5.45 -8.78
N PHE A 276 -17.96 6.04 -7.68
CA PHE A 276 -18.80 6.81 -6.78
C PHE A 276 -18.24 8.23 -6.71
N THR A 277 -18.99 9.18 -7.25
CA THR A 277 -18.68 10.61 -7.20
C THR A 277 -19.71 11.32 -6.33
N ALA A 278 -19.27 12.16 -5.40
CA ALA A 278 -20.15 12.89 -4.51
C ALA A 278 -19.53 14.22 -4.04
N ARG A 279 -20.33 14.99 -3.31
CA ARG A 279 -19.92 16.22 -2.64
C ARG A 279 -19.70 15.92 -1.15
N PHE A 280 -18.44 15.96 -0.70
CA PHE A 280 -18.03 15.61 0.66
C PHE A 280 -17.84 16.83 1.58
N THR A 281 -18.04 18.05 1.05
CA THR A 281 -17.94 19.32 1.79
C THR A 281 -19.18 20.17 1.51
N ASP A 282 -19.29 21.32 2.17
CA ASP A 282 -20.31 22.33 1.88
C ASP A 282 -20.09 23.07 0.55
N THR A 283 -18.85 23.11 0.06
CA THR A 283 -18.49 23.66 -1.26
C THR A 283 -19.10 22.84 -2.41
N LEU A 284 -19.27 23.42 -3.60
CA LEU A 284 -19.77 22.71 -4.79
C LEU A 284 -18.77 21.69 -5.39
N ARG A 285 -17.64 21.46 -4.72
CA ARG A 285 -16.60 20.56 -5.18
C ARG A 285 -17.08 19.11 -5.14
N LEU A 286 -16.79 18.37 -6.20
CA LEU A 286 -16.99 16.93 -6.29
C LEU A 286 -15.65 16.22 -6.24
N ASP A 287 -15.63 15.09 -5.56
CA ASP A 287 -14.53 14.12 -5.53
C ASP A 287 -15.13 12.72 -5.59
N GLY A 288 -14.30 11.74 -5.90
CA GLY A 288 -14.75 10.36 -5.96
C GLY A 288 -13.64 9.34 -5.95
N ILE A 289 -14.06 8.08 -5.89
CA ILE A 289 -13.19 6.93 -6.05
C ILE A 289 -13.85 6.00 -7.05
N THR A 290 -13.12 5.70 -8.13
CA THR A 290 -13.46 4.58 -9.01
C THR A 290 -12.71 3.34 -8.54
N VAL A 291 -13.44 2.23 -8.39
CA VAL A 291 -12.89 0.91 -8.10
C VAL A 291 -12.87 0.10 -9.38
N PHE A 292 -11.73 -0.51 -9.71
CA PHE A 292 -11.55 -1.39 -10.85
C PHE A 292 -11.19 -2.79 -10.39
N ASP A 293 -11.90 -3.79 -10.91
CA ASP A 293 -11.58 -5.20 -10.71
C ASP A 293 -10.63 -5.68 -11.80
N HIS A 294 -9.57 -6.40 -11.43
CA HIS A 294 -8.60 -6.89 -12.42
C HIS A 294 -9.13 -8.16 -13.11
N PRO A 295 -9.00 -8.33 -14.44
CA PRO A 295 -9.48 -9.52 -15.16
C PRO A 295 -8.83 -10.84 -14.74
N SER A 296 -7.70 -10.80 -14.01
CA SER A 296 -7.08 -12.00 -13.43
C SER A 296 -7.70 -12.43 -12.10
N ASN A 297 -8.60 -11.64 -11.51
CA ASN A 297 -9.31 -12.05 -10.30
C ASN A 297 -10.27 -13.20 -10.66
N PRO A 298 -10.48 -14.18 -9.76
CA PRO A 298 -11.47 -15.21 -10.01
C PRO A 298 -12.85 -14.60 -10.24
N ASN A 299 -13.59 -15.16 -11.20
CA ASN A 299 -14.94 -14.73 -11.56
C ASN A 299 -15.07 -13.28 -12.07
N SER A 300 -13.98 -12.66 -12.55
CA SER A 300 -14.07 -11.34 -13.19
C SER A 300 -14.88 -11.39 -14.50
N PRO A 301 -15.77 -10.42 -14.79
CA PRO A 301 -16.17 -9.34 -13.88
C PRO A 301 -17.06 -9.87 -12.74
N PRO A 302 -16.79 -9.44 -11.49
CA PRO A 302 -17.54 -9.89 -10.33
C PRO A 302 -18.94 -9.30 -10.36
N GLY A 303 -19.89 -9.93 -9.65
CA GLY A 303 -21.13 -9.25 -9.31
C GLY A 303 -20.83 -8.18 -8.25
N TRP A 304 -21.40 -6.99 -8.41
CA TRP A 304 -21.20 -5.87 -7.50
C TRP A 304 -22.38 -5.70 -6.55
N THR A 305 -22.06 -5.29 -5.32
CA THR A 305 -23.04 -4.72 -4.40
C THR A 305 -22.77 -3.22 -4.34
N LEU A 306 -23.70 -2.44 -4.92
CA LEU A 306 -23.60 -0.98 -5.07
C LEU A 306 -24.67 -0.31 -4.23
N ARG A 307 -24.28 0.70 -3.44
CA ARG A 307 -25.19 1.39 -2.53
C ARG A 307 -25.04 2.89 -2.57
N PHE A 308 -26.16 3.59 -2.75
CA PHE A 308 -26.23 5.05 -2.64
C PHE A 308 -26.02 5.55 -1.20
N TYR A 309 -26.01 4.70 -0.17
CA TYR A 309 -25.51 5.13 1.14
C TYR A 309 -23.98 5.34 1.16
N GLY A 310 -23.26 5.04 0.07
CA GLY A 310 -21.82 5.21 -0.03
C GLY A 310 -21.05 3.90 0.08
N TYR A 311 -21.39 2.88 -0.72
CA TYR A 311 -20.66 1.62 -0.73
C TYR A 311 -20.46 1.04 -2.12
N LEU A 312 -19.22 0.68 -2.42
CA LEU A 312 -18.83 -0.05 -3.63
C LEU A 312 -18.16 -1.36 -3.22
N ASN A 313 -18.67 -2.50 -3.69
CA ASN A 313 -18.11 -3.81 -3.37
C ASN A 313 -18.06 -4.73 -4.62
N PRO A 314 -16.89 -4.87 -5.26
CA PRO A 314 -16.65 -5.90 -6.30
C PRO A 314 -16.55 -7.29 -5.66
N ALA A 315 -17.70 -7.90 -5.40
CA ALA A 315 -17.78 -9.17 -4.69
C ALA A 315 -17.44 -10.34 -5.62
N PHE A 316 -16.17 -10.75 -5.66
CA PHE A 316 -15.70 -11.83 -6.55
C PHE A 316 -16.36 -13.21 -6.27
N THR A 317 -16.88 -13.45 -5.07
CA THR A 317 -17.63 -14.69 -4.77
C THR A 317 -19.14 -14.57 -5.02
N SER A 318 -19.66 -13.41 -5.44
CA SER A 318 -21.11 -13.18 -5.56
C SER A 318 -21.79 -13.99 -6.65
N ARG A 319 -21.02 -14.53 -7.60
CA ARG A 319 -21.52 -15.33 -8.72
C ARG A 319 -21.26 -16.83 -8.58
N THR A 320 -20.51 -17.26 -7.55
CA THR A 320 -20.16 -18.68 -7.33
C THR A 320 -20.38 -19.16 -5.89
N ASP A 321 -21.11 -18.37 -5.09
CA ASP A 321 -21.50 -18.53 -3.66
C ASP A 321 -20.38 -18.79 -2.64
N ASP A 322 -19.31 -19.51 -2.99
CA ASP A 322 -18.11 -19.74 -2.17
C ASP A 322 -16.83 -19.78 -3.01
N TYR A 323 -15.70 -19.48 -2.36
CA TYR A 323 -14.36 -19.69 -2.88
C TYR A 323 -13.47 -20.34 -1.83
N THR A 324 -12.90 -21.51 -2.14
CA THR A 324 -12.00 -22.22 -1.23
C THR A 324 -10.54 -21.99 -1.60
N ILE A 325 -9.79 -21.44 -0.65
CA ILE A 325 -8.33 -21.31 -0.71
C ILE A 325 -7.74 -22.63 -0.21
N ARG A 326 -7.05 -23.37 -1.08
CA ARG A 326 -6.39 -24.64 -0.74
C ARG A 326 -4.94 -24.40 -0.31
N ALA A 327 -4.39 -25.35 0.44
CA ALA A 327 -2.96 -25.36 0.75
C ALA A 327 -2.15 -25.41 -0.56
N GLY A 328 -1.16 -24.52 -0.68
CA GLY A 328 -0.32 -24.41 -1.88
C GLY A 328 -0.95 -23.64 -3.06
N GLU A 329 -2.24 -23.30 -2.99
CA GLU A 329 -2.98 -22.56 -4.04
C GLU A 329 -3.44 -21.20 -3.49
N PRO A 330 -2.55 -20.20 -3.43
CA PRO A 330 -2.91 -18.91 -2.83
C PRO A 330 -3.90 -18.14 -3.70
N LEU A 331 -4.88 -17.50 -3.06
CA LEU A 331 -5.78 -16.57 -3.72
C LEU A 331 -5.10 -15.21 -3.84
N ARG A 332 -4.94 -14.72 -5.07
CA ARG A 332 -4.53 -13.35 -5.36
C ARG A 332 -5.72 -12.56 -5.88
N LEU A 333 -6.00 -11.42 -5.24
CA LEU A 333 -6.95 -10.43 -5.69
C LEU A 333 -6.24 -9.10 -5.96
N ARG A 334 -6.58 -8.45 -7.06
CA ARG A 334 -5.99 -7.19 -7.52
C ARG A 334 -7.09 -6.18 -7.81
N TYR A 335 -6.99 -5.04 -7.17
CA TYR A 335 -7.90 -3.92 -7.40
C TYR A 335 -7.09 -2.67 -7.68
N ARG A 336 -7.69 -1.76 -8.44
CA ARG A 336 -7.19 -0.40 -8.57
C ARG A 336 -8.24 0.56 -8.05
N LEU A 337 -7.78 1.54 -7.29
CA LEU A 337 -8.53 2.73 -6.95
C LEU A 337 -7.99 3.87 -7.80
N TRP A 338 -8.89 4.65 -8.40
CA TRP A 338 -8.56 5.96 -8.91
C TRP A 338 -9.33 7.00 -8.10
N VAL A 339 -8.59 7.72 -7.27
CA VAL A 339 -9.09 8.88 -6.54
C VAL A 339 -9.08 10.05 -7.50
N HIS A 340 -10.18 10.76 -7.65
CA HIS A 340 -10.28 11.82 -8.66
C HIS A 340 -11.03 13.05 -8.16
N ARG A 341 -10.73 14.18 -8.80
CA ARG A 341 -11.52 15.40 -8.71
C ARG A 341 -12.62 15.39 -9.77
N GLY A 342 -13.77 15.94 -9.42
CA GLY A 342 -14.87 16.18 -10.35
C GLY A 342 -15.60 14.90 -10.74
N ARG A 343 -16.27 14.95 -11.89
CA ARG A 343 -16.97 13.81 -12.49
C ARG A 343 -16.18 13.30 -13.69
N PRO A 344 -15.66 12.08 -13.66
CA PRO A 344 -14.98 11.53 -14.81
C PRO A 344 -15.96 11.07 -15.88
N SER A 345 -15.50 11.10 -17.14
CA SER A 345 -16.26 10.51 -18.24
C SER A 345 -16.09 8.99 -18.26
N ALA A 346 -17.07 8.27 -18.78
CA ALA A 346 -16.99 6.81 -18.92
C ALA A 346 -15.80 6.38 -19.78
N GLU A 347 -15.46 7.16 -20.81
CA GLU A 347 -14.30 6.91 -21.68
C GLU A 347 -12.99 7.01 -20.91
N ARG A 348 -12.86 7.99 -20.00
CA ARG A 348 -11.67 8.13 -19.16
C ARG A 348 -11.53 6.94 -18.21
N LEU A 349 -12.63 6.52 -17.58
CA LEU A 349 -12.61 5.36 -16.69
C LEU A 349 -12.26 4.08 -17.46
N GLU A 350 -12.80 3.89 -18.65
CA GLU A 350 -12.49 2.75 -19.50
C GLU A 350 -11.00 2.74 -19.92
N GLN A 351 -10.41 3.89 -20.24
CA GLN A 351 -8.96 3.97 -20.51
C GLN A 351 -8.12 3.51 -19.32
N ILE A 352 -8.43 3.99 -18.10
CA ILE A 352 -7.73 3.60 -16.87
C ILE A 352 -7.90 2.10 -16.60
N TYR A 353 -9.10 1.56 -16.87
CA TYR A 353 -9.38 0.13 -16.77
C TYR A 353 -8.51 -0.68 -17.74
N GLN A 354 -8.46 -0.31 -19.02
CA GLN A 354 -7.68 -1.02 -20.03
C GLN A 354 -6.17 -0.98 -19.73
N ASP A 355 -5.67 0.12 -19.15
CA ASP A 355 -4.29 0.22 -18.67
C ASP A 355 -4.03 -0.69 -17.47
N PHE A 356 -5.01 -0.85 -16.58
CA PHE A 356 -4.91 -1.76 -15.45
C PHE A 356 -4.96 -3.23 -15.90
N ALA A 357 -5.93 -3.58 -16.75
CA ALA A 357 -6.20 -4.93 -17.24
C ALA A 357 -5.03 -5.55 -18.02
N ARG A 358 -4.17 -4.72 -18.63
CA ARG A 358 -2.97 -5.18 -19.35
C ARG A 358 -1.79 -5.53 -18.45
N ARG A 359 -1.83 -5.20 -17.15
CA ARG A 359 -0.76 -5.50 -16.22
C ARG A 359 -0.79 -7.00 -15.84
N LYS A 360 0.38 -7.64 -15.83
CA LYS A 360 0.52 -9.07 -15.53
C LYS A 360 0.61 -9.36 -14.04
#